data_AF-K7K4W9-F1
#
_entry.id   AF-K7K4W9-F1
#
_cell.length_a   1.000
_cell.length_b   1.000
_cell.length_c   1.000
_cell.angle_alpha   90.00
_cell.angle_beta   90.00
_cell.angle_gamma   90.00
#
_symmetry.space_group_name_H-M   'P 1'
#
loop_
_entity.id
_entity.type
_entity.pdbx_description
1 polymer ?
#
loop_
_entity_poly.entity_id
_entity_poly.type
_entity_poly.pdbx_seq_one_letter_code
_entity_poly.pdbx_strand_id
1 'polypeptide(L)'
;MVVILGLFFGFLTFQGHLHLVQRGDRGTLLLLSQSSTSLKSKIAFHLKTLNPQFYQIPAEITADLLALHRHALYTSGKAFFITPRILIVDLLTNKLPTSKIAGIIILNAHSLSETSTEAFIVRIFRSLNRGAYVRALSDKPHAMVSGFAKEKRTMKCLHVRKLYLWPRFQVYVSQELERDPPEVVDIRVPMSRYMVGIQKAIAETNKVDVEDSTVENGLFKSFDEIVRRQLDPIWHTLGKKTKQLVSDLKTLRKLLDYLSASDIGDDVTPNSIISKLSLLALHFPRLRIIWSRSLHATAEIFASLKANQDEPDETKAIRVGVPSEEGIVENDVRAENYNTSAVEFLRRLPGVTDSNYRAIMDGLGKLAELMGGHKAARTLRDFLDAKYPTLL
;
A
#
# COMPACT_ATOMS: atom_id res chain seq x y z
N MET A 1 17.72 -9.98 -19.75
CA MET A 1 17.97 -10.62 -18.44
C MET A 1 16.65 -10.65 -17.71
N VAL A 2 16.21 -11.81 -17.22
CA VAL A 2 15.08 -11.89 -16.28
C VAL A 2 15.64 -11.96 -14.87
N VAL A 3 15.12 -11.15 -13.96
CA VAL A 3 15.47 -11.19 -12.54
C VAL A 3 14.20 -11.56 -11.78
N ILE A 4 14.21 -12.72 -11.16
CA ILE A 4 13.15 -13.14 -10.24
C ILE A 4 13.65 -12.78 -8.85
N LEU A 5 12.92 -11.89 -8.20
CA LEU A 5 13.35 -11.19 -7.00
C LEU A 5 12.44 -11.59 -5.85
N GLY A 6 13.03 -11.94 -4.71
CA GLY A 6 12.34 -11.74 -3.44
C GLY A 6 12.04 -10.26 -3.25
N LEU A 7 10.90 -9.93 -2.64
CA LEU A 7 10.26 -8.60 -2.54
C LEU A 7 11.19 -7.38 -2.31
N PHE A 8 12.38 -7.56 -1.74
CA PHE A 8 13.33 -6.48 -1.44
C PHE A 8 14.40 -6.21 -2.52
N PHE A 9 14.81 -7.20 -3.32
CA PHE A 9 16.06 -7.09 -4.09
C PHE A 9 15.90 -6.43 -5.47
N GLY A 10 14.66 -6.25 -5.93
CA GLY A 10 14.38 -5.71 -7.26
C GLY A 10 14.77 -4.26 -7.43
N PHE A 11 14.80 -3.54 -6.33
CA PHE A 11 15.06 -2.11 -6.33
C PHE A 11 16.54 -1.77 -6.45
N LEU A 12 17.45 -2.56 -5.85
CA LEU A 12 18.90 -2.36 -5.96
C LEU A 12 19.41 -2.61 -7.38
N THR A 13 18.90 -3.65 -8.04
CA THR A 13 19.21 -3.88 -9.46
C THR A 13 18.63 -2.78 -10.34
N PHE A 14 17.43 -2.26 -10.02
CA PHE A 14 16.85 -1.10 -10.70
C PHE A 14 17.68 0.18 -10.50
N GLN A 15 18.16 0.44 -9.28
CA GLN A 15 19.01 1.57 -8.91
C GLN A 15 20.33 1.55 -9.66
N GLY A 16 21.02 0.41 -9.71
CA GLY A 16 22.28 0.28 -10.45
C GLY A 16 22.12 0.60 -11.94
N HIS A 17 20.99 0.22 -12.55
CA HIS A 17 20.72 0.50 -13.96
C HIS A 17 20.26 1.92 -14.22
N LEU A 18 19.48 2.52 -13.31
CA LEU A 18 19.12 3.93 -13.38
C LEU A 18 20.38 4.81 -13.26
N HIS A 19 21.31 4.41 -12.39
CA HIS A 19 22.59 5.09 -12.22
C HIS A 19 23.51 4.96 -13.45
N LEU A 20 23.45 3.81 -14.14
CA LEU A 20 24.14 3.57 -15.42
C LEU A 20 23.56 4.37 -16.58
N VAL A 21 22.24 4.63 -16.60
CA VAL A 21 21.59 5.45 -17.63
C VAL A 21 21.85 6.94 -17.40
N GLN A 22 21.92 7.40 -16.15
CA GLN A 22 22.25 8.80 -15.83
C GLN A 22 23.73 9.15 -16.03
N ARG A 23 24.63 8.16 -16.06
CA ARG A 23 25.99 8.35 -16.60
C ARG A 23 25.98 8.38 -18.14
N GLY A 24 25.25 9.36 -18.68
CA GLY A 24 25.63 10.16 -19.85
C GLY A 24 25.72 9.56 -21.25
N ASP A 25 25.67 8.24 -21.48
CA ASP A 25 26.19 7.73 -22.77
C ASP A 25 25.35 6.67 -23.51
N ARG A 26 24.12 6.34 -23.08
CA ARG A 26 23.39 5.21 -23.73
C ARG A 26 21.94 5.43 -24.15
N GLY A 27 21.33 6.60 -23.93
CA GLY A 27 19.99 6.95 -24.42
C GLY A 27 18.84 6.76 -23.41
N THR A 28 17.59 6.85 -23.89
CA THR A 28 16.37 6.87 -23.08
C THR A 28 15.99 5.47 -22.56
N LEU A 29 15.50 5.38 -21.32
CA LEU A 29 15.04 4.13 -20.68
C LEU A 29 13.51 4.07 -20.60
N LEU A 30 12.91 2.98 -21.07
CA LEU A 30 11.46 2.77 -21.02
C LEU A 30 11.08 1.70 -19.98
N LEU A 31 10.22 2.09 -19.03
CA LEU A 31 9.65 1.23 -18.01
C LEU A 31 8.25 0.82 -18.42
N LEU A 32 8.10 -0.43 -18.86
CA LEU A 32 6.81 -1.02 -19.18
C LEU A 32 6.09 -1.39 -17.89
N SER A 33 5.14 -0.54 -17.53
CA SER A 33 4.21 -0.75 -16.43
C SER A 33 2.80 -0.85 -16.97
N GLN A 34 2.05 -1.83 -16.48
CA GLN A 34 0.59 -1.76 -16.53
C GLN A 34 0.11 -0.59 -15.66
N SER A 35 -1.11 -0.11 -15.86
CA SER A 35 -1.65 1.09 -15.22
C SER A 35 -1.82 1.02 -13.69
N SER A 36 -1.21 0.05 -13.00
CA SER A 36 -1.25 -0.03 -11.54
C SER A 36 -0.51 1.16 -10.90
N THR A 37 -1.29 2.14 -10.46
CA THR A 37 -0.80 3.34 -9.76
C THR A 37 0.02 2.99 -8.53
N SER A 38 -0.28 1.86 -7.86
CA SER A 38 0.40 1.42 -6.64
C SER A 38 1.87 1.05 -6.84
N LEU A 39 2.22 0.37 -7.92
CA LEU A 39 3.61 -0.02 -8.17
C LEU A 39 4.45 1.19 -8.59
N LYS A 40 3.87 2.06 -9.42
CA LYS A 40 4.50 3.34 -9.81
C LYS A 40 4.75 4.24 -8.61
N SER A 41 3.76 4.39 -7.73
CA SER A 41 3.89 5.20 -6.52
C SER A 41 4.91 4.62 -5.54
N LYS A 42 4.95 3.30 -5.37
CA LYS A 42 5.99 2.60 -4.60
C LYS A 42 7.39 2.90 -5.17
N ILE A 43 7.60 2.74 -6.48
CA ILE A 43 8.90 3.04 -7.11
C ILE A 43 9.27 4.52 -6.93
N ALA A 44 8.32 5.43 -7.20
CA ALA A 44 8.56 6.87 -7.06
C ALA A 44 8.88 7.26 -5.61
N PHE A 45 8.18 6.66 -4.64
CA PHE A 45 8.43 6.86 -3.21
C PHE A 45 9.83 6.38 -2.81
N HIS A 46 10.18 5.13 -3.13
CA HIS A 46 11.49 4.59 -2.80
C HIS A 46 12.64 5.34 -3.48
N LEU A 47 12.44 5.82 -4.72
CA LEU A 47 13.43 6.67 -5.40
C LEU A 47 13.66 7.99 -4.67
N LYS A 48 12.60 8.61 -4.14
CA LYS A 48 12.71 9.84 -3.33
C LYS A 48 13.42 9.60 -2.00
N THR A 49 13.09 8.51 -1.30
CA THR A 49 13.63 8.21 0.03
C THR A 49 15.12 7.86 -0.01
N LEU A 50 15.53 7.04 -0.98
CA LEU A 50 16.90 6.51 -1.01
C LEU A 50 17.91 7.49 -1.60
N ASN A 51 17.45 8.49 -2.36
CA ASN A 51 18.34 9.51 -2.91
C ASN A 51 17.66 10.89 -2.93
N PRO A 52 17.87 11.71 -1.89
CA PRO A 52 17.45 13.11 -1.89
C PRO A 52 18.04 13.93 -3.05
N GLN A 53 19.18 13.47 -3.61
CA GLN A 53 19.85 14.10 -4.76
C GLN A 53 19.23 13.72 -6.11
N PHE A 54 18.35 12.70 -6.17
CA PHE A 54 17.67 12.31 -7.40
C PHE A 54 16.46 13.24 -7.64
N TYR A 55 16.71 14.39 -8.27
CA TYR A 55 15.67 15.36 -8.64
C TYR A 55 14.78 14.94 -9.82
N GLN A 56 15.01 13.77 -10.43
CA GLN A 56 14.24 13.33 -11.60
C GLN A 56 13.59 11.98 -11.35
N ILE A 57 12.38 12.03 -10.81
CA ILE A 57 11.44 10.92 -10.81
C ILE A 57 11.12 10.61 -12.28
N PRO A 58 11.12 9.33 -12.70
CA PRO A 58 10.72 8.98 -14.07
C PRO A 58 9.31 9.50 -14.34
N ALA A 59 9.18 10.37 -15.34
CA ALA A 59 7.88 10.90 -15.73
C ALA A 59 7.05 9.82 -16.45
N GLU A 60 5.73 9.97 -16.46
CA GLU A 60 4.84 9.07 -17.18
C GLU A 60 4.48 9.61 -18.55
N ILE A 61 4.59 8.77 -19.57
CA ILE A 61 4.07 9.05 -20.91
C ILE A 61 2.63 8.55 -20.95
N THR A 62 1.70 9.49 -20.82
CA THR A 62 0.26 9.22 -20.90
C THR A 62 -0.25 9.26 -22.35
N ALA A 63 -1.44 8.73 -22.57
CA ALA A 63 -2.08 8.73 -23.89
C ALA A 63 -2.48 10.14 -24.35
N ASP A 64 -2.67 11.07 -23.41
CA ASP A 64 -3.12 12.45 -23.64
C ASP A 64 -2.03 13.34 -24.25
N LEU A 65 -0.76 12.92 -24.14
CA LEU A 65 0.34 13.66 -24.74
C LEU A 65 0.32 13.52 -26.27
N LEU A 66 0.35 14.65 -26.97
CA LEU A 66 0.51 14.70 -28.42
C LEU A 66 1.75 13.91 -28.86
N ALA A 67 1.65 13.27 -30.03
CA ALA A 67 2.72 12.44 -30.59
C ALA A 67 4.07 13.17 -30.70
N LEU A 68 4.04 14.48 -31.02
CA LEU A 68 5.24 15.32 -31.10
C LEU A 68 5.95 15.43 -29.74
N HIS A 69 5.19 15.64 -28.66
CA HIS A 69 5.74 15.69 -27.30
C HIS A 69 6.32 14.34 -26.88
N ARG A 70 5.63 13.23 -27.22
CA ARG A 70 6.16 11.87 -26.95
C ARG A 70 7.50 11.64 -27.64
N HIS A 71 7.65 12.08 -28.90
CA HIS A 71 8.90 11.98 -29.64
C HIS A 71 10.07 12.73 -28.95
N ALA A 72 9.81 13.94 -28.44
CA ALA A 72 10.80 14.70 -27.68
C ALA A 72 11.21 13.96 -26.39
N LEU A 73 10.26 13.37 -25.66
CA LEU A 73 10.55 12.57 -24.46
C LEU A 73 11.41 11.35 -24.79
N TYR A 74 11.11 10.63 -25.88
CA TYR A 74 11.91 9.49 -26.33
C TYR A 74 13.36 9.84 -26.68
N THR A 75 13.65 11.10 -27.02
CA THR A 75 14.99 11.58 -27.38
C THR A 75 15.72 12.23 -26.20
N SER A 76 15.04 12.46 -25.08
CA SER A 76 15.58 13.23 -23.94
C SER A 76 16.68 12.54 -23.13
N GLY A 77 16.90 11.23 -23.30
CA GLY A 77 17.89 10.47 -22.55
C GLY A 77 17.49 10.15 -21.10
N LYS A 78 16.22 10.40 -20.72
CA LYS A 78 15.71 10.15 -19.36
C LYS A 78 15.00 8.79 -19.24
N ALA A 79 14.54 8.47 -18.05
CA ALA A 79 13.70 7.29 -17.80
C ALA A 79 12.21 7.69 -17.77
N PHE A 80 11.35 6.88 -18.40
CA PHE A 80 9.91 7.12 -18.44
C PHE A 80 9.10 5.86 -18.19
N PHE A 81 7.98 6.01 -17.48
CA PHE A 81 6.92 5.00 -17.43
C PHE A 81 6.05 5.09 -18.68
N ILE A 82 5.77 3.96 -19.31
CA ILE A 82 4.91 3.88 -20.49
C ILE A 82 4.07 2.61 -20.46
N THR A 83 2.82 2.71 -20.90
CA THR A 83 1.97 1.53 -21.04
C THR A 83 2.28 0.77 -22.33
N PRO A 84 2.16 -0.57 -22.35
CA PRO A 84 2.38 -1.36 -23.56
C PRO A 84 1.54 -0.88 -24.76
N ARG A 85 0.30 -0.43 -24.51
CA ARG A 85 -0.61 0.04 -25.56
C ARG A 85 -0.11 1.31 -26.28
N ILE A 86 0.45 2.26 -25.54
CA ILE A 86 1.01 3.48 -26.15
C ILE A 86 2.28 3.13 -26.93
N LEU A 87 3.16 2.34 -26.31
CA LEU A 87 4.44 1.99 -26.91
C LEU A 87 4.28 1.21 -28.21
N ILE A 88 3.35 0.25 -28.28
CA ILE A 88 3.17 -0.54 -29.51
C ILE A 88 2.64 0.33 -30.66
N VAL A 89 1.74 1.28 -30.39
CA VAL A 89 1.23 2.20 -31.42
C VAL A 89 2.34 3.11 -31.94
N ASP A 90 3.16 3.67 -31.05
CA ASP A 90 4.29 4.53 -31.44
C ASP A 90 5.39 3.74 -32.19
N LEU A 91 5.56 2.46 -31.86
CA LEU A 91 6.49 1.56 -32.54
C LEU A 91 5.99 1.16 -33.95
N LEU A 92 4.70 0.82 -34.10
CA LEU A 92 4.10 0.45 -35.39
C LEU A 92 3.95 1.65 -36.33
N THR A 93 3.78 2.85 -35.79
CA THR A 93 3.67 4.09 -36.59
C THR A 93 5.03 4.77 -36.85
N ASN A 94 6.15 4.11 -36.50
CA ASN A 94 7.52 4.63 -36.66
C ASN A 94 7.77 6.00 -36.00
N LYS A 95 7.02 6.33 -34.93
CA LYS A 95 7.18 7.58 -34.18
C LYS A 95 8.23 7.48 -33.07
N LEU A 96 8.56 6.26 -32.66
CA LEU A 96 9.60 5.98 -31.67
C LEU A 96 10.98 5.87 -32.34
N PRO A 97 11.94 6.77 -32.08
CA PRO A 97 13.30 6.64 -32.59
C PRO A 97 14.04 5.53 -31.82
N THR A 98 13.92 4.29 -32.28
CA THR A 98 14.47 3.11 -31.59
C THR A 98 15.97 3.18 -31.37
N SER A 99 16.72 3.89 -32.22
CA SER A 99 18.17 4.11 -32.09
C SER A 99 18.57 4.94 -30.87
N LYS A 100 17.67 5.76 -30.32
CA LYS A 100 17.90 6.60 -29.13
C LYS A 100 17.47 5.92 -27.82
N ILE A 101 16.85 4.74 -27.89
CA ILE A 101 16.42 3.99 -26.72
C ILE A 101 17.55 3.08 -26.22
N ALA A 102 17.98 3.28 -24.98
CA ALA A 102 19.00 2.47 -24.32
C ALA A 102 18.51 1.04 -24.06
N GLY A 103 17.25 0.92 -23.62
CA GLY A 103 16.67 -0.35 -23.26
C GLY A 103 15.25 -0.26 -22.70
N ILE A 104 14.66 -1.45 -22.54
CA ILE A 104 13.30 -1.64 -22.03
C ILE A 104 13.36 -2.51 -20.76
N ILE A 105 12.67 -2.08 -19.71
CA ILE A 105 12.48 -2.84 -18.47
C ILE A 105 11.00 -3.18 -18.31
N ILE A 106 10.69 -4.47 -18.17
CA ILE A 106 9.33 -4.97 -17.89
C ILE A 106 9.21 -5.30 -16.41
N LEU A 107 8.24 -4.71 -15.72
CA LEU A 107 8.15 -4.80 -14.26
C LEU A 107 7.44 -6.08 -13.74
N ASN A 108 6.51 -6.64 -14.54
CA ASN A 108 5.69 -7.81 -14.16
C ASN A 108 5.92 -8.99 -15.12
N ALA A 109 7.12 -9.56 -15.15
CA ALA A 109 7.45 -10.63 -16.10
C ALA A 109 6.59 -11.90 -15.92
N HIS A 110 6.02 -12.12 -14.72
CA HIS A 110 5.15 -13.25 -14.42
C HIS A 110 3.81 -13.24 -15.15
N SER A 111 3.34 -12.08 -15.60
CA SER A 111 2.09 -11.94 -16.35
C SER A 111 2.29 -12.11 -17.86
N LEU A 112 3.52 -12.30 -18.33
CA LEU A 112 3.81 -12.43 -19.76
C LEU A 112 3.36 -13.78 -20.32
N SER A 113 2.81 -13.73 -21.53
CA SER A 113 2.48 -14.88 -22.37
C SER A 113 3.05 -14.65 -23.78
N GLU A 114 3.06 -15.68 -24.62
CA GLU A 114 3.49 -15.57 -26.03
C GLU A 114 2.60 -14.61 -26.84
N THR A 115 1.35 -14.43 -26.41
CA THR A 115 0.35 -13.54 -27.03
C THR A 115 0.29 -12.14 -26.43
N SER A 116 1.14 -11.84 -25.44
CA SER A 116 1.09 -10.54 -24.76
C SER A 116 1.65 -9.42 -25.62
N THR A 117 1.10 -8.21 -25.46
CA THR A 117 1.54 -7.01 -26.19
C THR A 117 3.01 -6.71 -25.91
N GLU A 118 3.49 -6.95 -24.69
CA GLU A 118 4.90 -6.76 -24.30
C GLU A 118 5.83 -7.73 -25.05
N ALA A 119 5.42 -9.00 -25.22
CA ALA A 119 6.19 -9.96 -26.02
C ALA A 119 6.31 -9.49 -27.48
N PHE A 120 5.21 -8.95 -28.03
CA PHE A 120 5.20 -8.40 -29.39
C PHE A 120 6.06 -7.14 -29.52
N ILE A 121 5.99 -6.21 -28.55
CA ILE A 121 6.86 -5.03 -28.47
C ILE A 121 8.32 -5.45 -28.48
N VAL A 122 8.71 -6.41 -27.64
CA VAL A 122 10.11 -6.86 -27.56
C VAL A 122 10.57 -7.49 -28.88
N ARG A 123 9.71 -8.27 -29.54
CA ARG A 123 10.01 -8.87 -30.84
C ARG A 123 10.30 -7.81 -31.91
N ILE A 124 9.45 -6.80 -32.04
CA ILE A 124 9.65 -5.71 -33.01
C ILE A 124 10.86 -4.86 -32.60
N PHE A 125 10.94 -4.47 -31.33
CA PHE A 125 12.01 -3.61 -30.83
C PHE A 125 13.40 -4.21 -31.06
N ARG A 126 13.56 -5.53 -30.86
CA ARG A 126 14.83 -6.22 -31.16
C ARG A 126 15.14 -6.35 -32.64
N SER A 127 14.13 -6.36 -33.51
CA SER A 127 14.35 -6.34 -34.96
C SER A 127 14.89 -4.99 -35.42
N LEU A 128 14.46 -3.89 -34.78
CA LEU A 128 14.85 -2.52 -35.10
C LEU A 128 16.13 -2.06 -34.40
N ASN A 129 16.35 -2.47 -33.14
CA ASN A 129 17.54 -2.12 -32.37
C ASN A 129 18.10 -3.36 -31.65
N ARG A 130 19.16 -3.94 -32.22
CA ARG A 130 19.87 -5.10 -31.65
C ARG A 130 20.77 -4.75 -30.47
N GLY A 131 21.17 -3.48 -30.32
CA GLY A 131 22.08 -3.01 -29.28
C GLY A 131 21.38 -2.68 -27.96
N ALA A 132 20.09 -2.37 -28.00
CA ALA A 132 19.31 -2.05 -26.80
C ALA A 132 19.11 -3.26 -25.90
N TYR A 133 19.24 -3.06 -24.58
CA TYR A 133 19.04 -4.13 -23.62
C TYR A 133 17.56 -4.33 -23.29
N VAL A 134 17.16 -5.58 -23.08
CA VAL A 134 15.83 -5.94 -22.55
C VAL A 134 15.98 -6.65 -21.22
N ARG A 135 15.35 -6.09 -20.18
CA ARG A 135 15.32 -6.65 -18.83
C ARG A 135 13.89 -6.83 -18.37
N ALA A 136 13.67 -7.85 -17.55
CA ALA A 136 12.37 -8.12 -16.98
C ALA A 136 12.53 -8.49 -15.51
N LEU A 137 11.65 -7.97 -14.67
CA LEU A 137 11.61 -8.18 -13.24
C LEU A 137 10.35 -8.97 -12.91
N SER A 138 10.42 -9.83 -11.91
CA SER A 138 9.25 -10.48 -11.34
C SER A 138 9.42 -10.63 -9.83
N ASP A 139 8.40 -10.23 -9.10
CA ASP A 139 8.24 -10.38 -7.65
C ASP A 139 7.43 -11.64 -7.27
N LYS A 140 6.82 -12.32 -8.24
CA LYS A 140 6.02 -13.55 -8.05
C LYS A 140 6.73 -14.78 -8.64
N PRO A 141 7.64 -15.44 -7.89
CA PRO A 141 8.34 -16.63 -8.38
C PRO A 141 7.39 -17.80 -8.66
N HIS A 142 6.37 -18.01 -7.82
CA HIS A 142 5.36 -19.08 -7.99
C HIS A 142 4.64 -18.99 -9.35
N ALA A 143 4.30 -17.77 -9.77
CA ALA A 143 3.62 -17.54 -11.04
C ALA A 143 4.52 -17.84 -12.25
N MET A 144 5.86 -17.80 -12.11
CA MET A 144 6.81 -18.16 -13.16
C MET A 144 6.98 -19.68 -13.32
N VAL A 145 6.69 -20.47 -12.29
CA VAL A 145 6.77 -21.94 -12.28
C VAL A 145 5.39 -22.58 -12.58
N SER A 146 4.34 -21.77 -12.74
CA SER A 146 2.98 -22.28 -13.01
C SER A 146 2.87 -22.97 -14.37
N GLY A 147 2.59 -24.28 -14.36
CA GLY A 147 2.44 -25.12 -15.55
C GLY A 147 3.76 -25.55 -16.18
N PHE A 148 3.69 -26.04 -17.43
CA PHE A 148 4.84 -26.66 -18.09
C PHE A 148 5.83 -25.61 -18.63
N ALA A 149 7.02 -25.47 -18.02
CA ALA A 149 8.13 -24.65 -18.51
C ALA A 149 7.77 -23.19 -18.87
N LYS A 150 6.95 -22.52 -18.03
CA LYS A 150 6.50 -21.14 -18.28
C LYS A 150 7.67 -20.16 -18.27
N GLU A 151 8.63 -20.33 -17.36
CA GLU A 151 9.85 -19.54 -17.28
C GLU A 151 10.65 -19.58 -18.59
N LYS A 152 10.82 -20.77 -19.19
CA LYS A 152 11.49 -20.94 -20.48
C LYS A 152 10.75 -20.22 -21.61
N ARG A 153 9.42 -20.31 -21.63
CA ARG A 153 8.58 -19.60 -22.62
C ARG A 153 8.70 -18.08 -22.48
N THR A 154 8.64 -17.56 -21.26
CA THR A 154 8.84 -16.12 -20.99
C THR A 154 10.22 -15.65 -21.42
N MET A 155 11.27 -16.43 -21.14
CA MET A 155 12.64 -16.11 -21.59
C MET A 155 12.76 -16.07 -23.12
N LYS A 156 12.09 -17.01 -23.82
CA LYS A 156 12.02 -17.05 -25.28
C LYS A 156 11.30 -15.82 -25.84
N CYS A 157 10.15 -15.44 -25.28
CA CYS A 157 9.40 -14.24 -25.67
C CYS A 157 10.24 -12.96 -25.57
N LEU A 158 11.00 -12.85 -24.47
CA LEU A 158 11.86 -11.69 -24.21
C LEU A 158 13.20 -11.73 -24.95
N HIS A 159 13.50 -12.85 -25.61
CA HIS A 159 14.77 -13.15 -26.28
C HIS A 159 15.99 -12.99 -25.33
N VAL A 160 15.82 -13.36 -24.06
CA VAL A 160 16.84 -13.21 -23.03
C VAL A 160 17.47 -14.57 -22.71
N ARG A 161 18.81 -14.60 -22.62
CA ARG A 161 19.57 -15.84 -22.39
C ARG A 161 19.84 -16.13 -20.91
N LYS A 162 19.85 -15.09 -20.06
CA LYS A 162 20.19 -15.19 -18.63
C LYS A 162 18.97 -14.94 -17.75
N LEU A 163 18.75 -15.87 -16.83
CA LEU A 163 17.82 -15.79 -15.71
C LEU A 163 18.64 -15.68 -14.43
N TYR A 164 18.32 -14.70 -13.59
CA TYR A 164 18.92 -14.50 -12.28
C TYR A 164 17.85 -14.71 -11.22
N LEU A 165 18.12 -15.60 -10.28
CA LEU A 165 17.25 -15.88 -9.15
C LEU A 165 17.87 -15.25 -7.91
N TRP A 166 17.11 -14.40 -7.23
CA TRP A 166 17.53 -13.75 -5.98
C TRP A 166 16.57 -14.08 -4.83
N PRO A 167 16.61 -15.33 -4.32
CA PRO A 167 15.81 -15.71 -3.16
C PRO A 167 16.37 -15.08 -1.88
N ARG A 168 15.54 -15.01 -0.83
CA ARG A 168 15.93 -14.41 0.46
C ARG A 168 17.11 -15.12 1.13
N PHE A 169 17.25 -16.43 0.92
CA PHE A 169 18.33 -17.24 1.47
C PHE A 169 19.65 -17.15 0.68
N GLN A 170 19.73 -16.33 -0.36
CA GLN A 170 20.99 -16.13 -1.06
C GLN A 170 21.98 -15.39 -0.15
N VAL A 171 23.24 -15.84 -0.11
CA VAL A 171 24.30 -15.37 0.81
C VAL A 171 24.31 -13.85 0.99
N TYR A 172 24.40 -13.08 -0.09
CA TYR A 172 24.44 -11.60 -0.02
C TYR A 172 23.13 -10.98 0.48
N VAL A 173 21.99 -11.62 0.24
CA VAL A 173 20.68 -11.16 0.68
C VAL A 173 20.50 -11.47 2.17
N SER A 174 20.86 -12.68 2.59
CA SER A 174 20.82 -13.11 4.00
C SER A 174 21.70 -12.21 4.85
N GLN A 175 22.94 -11.96 4.43
CA GLN A 175 23.89 -11.12 5.16
C GLN A 175 23.36 -9.70 5.41
N GLU A 176 22.66 -9.11 4.42
CA GLU A 176 22.09 -7.77 4.57
C GLU A 176 20.83 -7.79 5.46
N LEU A 177 19.97 -8.82 5.32
CA LEU A 177 18.74 -8.95 6.10
C LEU A 177 19.00 -9.35 7.57
N GLU A 178 20.08 -10.09 7.84
CA GLU A 178 20.48 -10.56 9.17
C GLU A 178 21.31 -9.53 9.95
N ARG A 179 21.70 -8.41 9.32
CA ARG A 179 22.50 -7.35 9.96
C ARG A 179 21.74 -6.68 11.12
N ASP A 180 20.44 -6.50 10.96
CA ASP A 180 19.55 -5.89 11.96
C ASP A 180 18.14 -6.51 11.86
N PRO A 181 17.95 -7.76 12.35
CA PRO A 181 16.67 -8.44 12.24
C PRO A 181 15.65 -7.82 13.19
N PRO A 182 14.39 -7.64 12.76
CA PRO A 182 13.34 -7.17 13.66
C PRO A 182 13.06 -8.21 14.75
N GLU A 183 12.77 -7.77 15.97
CA GLU A 183 12.30 -8.65 17.04
C GLU A 183 10.90 -9.18 16.69
N VAL A 184 10.76 -10.51 16.62
CA VAL A 184 9.48 -11.17 16.29
C VAL A 184 8.95 -11.87 17.54
N VAL A 185 7.77 -11.45 17.99
CA VAL A 185 7.06 -12.08 19.11
C VAL A 185 5.88 -12.89 18.56
N ASP A 186 6.04 -14.21 18.54
CA ASP A 186 5.01 -15.13 18.06
C ASP A 186 3.93 -15.38 19.14
N ILE A 187 2.76 -14.77 18.96
CA ILE A 187 1.60 -14.98 19.84
C ILE A 187 0.67 -16.01 19.21
N ARG A 188 0.60 -17.20 19.81
CA ARG A 188 -0.32 -18.26 19.37
C ARG A 188 -1.69 -18.09 20.01
N VAL A 189 -2.69 -17.71 19.22
CA VAL A 189 -4.08 -17.60 19.66
C VAL A 189 -4.85 -18.86 19.24
N PRO A 190 -5.36 -19.67 20.18
CA PRO A 190 -6.15 -20.85 19.81
C PRO A 190 -7.47 -20.45 19.17
N MET A 191 -7.91 -21.21 18.17
CA MET A 191 -9.22 -21.02 17.54
C MET A 191 -10.35 -21.32 18.54
N SER A 192 -11.43 -20.55 18.47
CA SER A 192 -12.61 -20.83 19.30
C SER A 192 -13.26 -22.16 18.89
N ARG A 193 -13.98 -22.81 19.81
CA ARG A 193 -14.73 -24.05 19.53
C ARG A 193 -15.68 -23.91 18.33
N TYR A 194 -16.26 -22.72 18.12
CA TYR A 194 -17.13 -22.45 16.97
C TYR A 194 -16.33 -22.35 15.67
N MET A 195 -15.17 -21.69 15.69
CA MET A 195 -14.29 -21.61 14.51
C MET A 195 -13.79 -22.99 14.09
N VAL A 196 -13.35 -23.81 15.06
CA VAL A 196 -12.93 -25.19 14.78
C VAL A 196 -14.09 -26.01 14.20
N GLY A 197 -15.31 -25.86 14.75
CA GLY A 197 -16.50 -26.51 14.22
C GLY A 197 -16.81 -26.11 12.77
N ILE A 198 -16.76 -24.81 12.46
CA ILE A 198 -17.00 -24.29 11.11
C ILE A 198 -15.88 -24.73 10.15
N GLN A 199 -14.61 -24.61 10.55
CA GLN A 199 -13.47 -25.03 9.75
C GLN A 199 -13.54 -26.52 9.43
N LYS A 200 -13.88 -27.35 10.42
CA LYS A 200 -14.05 -28.80 10.23
C LYS A 200 -15.19 -29.10 9.26
N ALA A 201 -16.34 -28.44 9.40
CA ALA A 201 -17.47 -28.60 8.49
C ALA A 201 -17.10 -28.22 7.04
N ILE A 202 -16.38 -27.10 6.85
CA ILE A 202 -15.92 -26.68 5.52
C ILE A 202 -14.87 -27.66 4.95
N ALA A 203 -13.92 -28.12 5.78
CA ALA A 203 -12.91 -29.07 5.36
C ALA A 203 -13.52 -30.42 4.94
N GLU A 204 -14.55 -30.89 5.65
CA GLU A 204 -15.29 -32.10 5.30
C GLU A 204 -16.06 -31.95 3.98
N THR A 205 -16.64 -30.77 3.69
CA THR A 205 -17.29 -30.52 2.39
C THR A 205 -16.32 -30.49 1.20
N ASN A 206 -15.04 -30.19 1.45
CA ASN A 206 -14.00 -30.13 0.42
C ASN A 206 -13.28 -31.46 0.18
N LYS A 207 -13.62 -32.54 0.89
CA LYS A 207 -13.09 -33.90 0.63
C LYS A 207 -13.68 -34.53 -0.63
N VAL A 208 -13.81 -33.76 -1.70
CA VAL A 208 -14.17 -34.30 -3.01
C VAL A 208 -12.95 -35.04 -3.54
N ASP A 209 -13.09 -36.36 -3.64
CA ASP A 209 -12.13 -37.28 -4.28
C ASP A 209 -11.71 -36.75 -5.65
N VAL A 210 -10.56 -36.08 -5.69
CA VAL A 210 -9.80 -35.83 -6.89
C VAL A 210 -8.43 -36.41 -6.60
N GLU A 211 -8.13 -37.56 -7.22
CA GLU A 211 -6.96 -38.43 -7.01
C GLU A 211 -5.58 -37.75 -7.16
N ASP A 212 -5.52 -36.45 -7.44
CA ASP A 212 -4.29 -35.67 -7.63
C ASP A 212 -4.23 -34.34 -6.83
N SER A 213 -5.11 -34.13 -5.85
CA SER A 213 -5.09 -32.91 -5.04
C SER A 213 -4.93 -33.23 -3.55
N THR A 214 -3.70 -33.12 -3.04
CA THR A 214 -3.48 -33.02 -1.59
C THR A 214 -4.36 -31.90 -1.04
N VAL A 215 -5.02 -32.13 0.09
CA VAL A 215 -5.93 -31.18 0.77
C VAL A 215 -5.29 -29.78 0.91
N GLU A 216 -3.96 -29.74 0.99
CA GLU A 216 -3.14 -28.53 1.01
C GLU A 216 -3.32 -27.66 -0.23
N ASN A 217 -3.40 -28.23 -1.44
CA ASN A 217 -3.53 -27.48 -2.70
C ASN A 217 -4.88 -26.76 -2.84
N GLY A 218 -5.95 -27.29 -2.22
CA GLY A 218 -7.28 -26.67 -2.24
C GLY A 218 -7.40 -25.38 -1.41
N LEU A 219 -6.50 -25.19 -0.45
CA LEU A 219 -6.47 -24.04 0.46
C LEU A 219 -5.70 -22.84 -0.10
N PHE A 220 -4.82 -23.03 -1.09
CA PHE A 220 -4.01 -21.93 -1.61
C PHE A 220 -4.82 -21.00 -2.53
N LYS A 221 -4.51 -19.69 -2.45
CA LYS A 221 -5.02 -18.64 -3.37
C LYS A 221 -4.80 -18.98 -4.85
N SER A 222 -3.82 -19.82 -5.17
CA SER A 222 -3.52 -20.30 -6.52
C SER A 222 -4.56 -21.29 -7.07
N PHE A 223 -5.38 -21.93 -6.23
CA PHE A 223 -6.37 -22.90 -6.71
C PHE A 223 -7.39 -22.26 -7.64
N ASP A 224 -7.88 -21.04 -7.31
CA ASP A 224 -8.80 -20.31 -8.19
C ASP A 224 -8.18 -20.01 -9.55
N GLU A 225 -6.88 -19.70 -9.58
CA GLU A 225 -6.14 -19.45 -10.82
C GLU A 225 -5.96 -20.74 -11.64
N ILE A 226 -5.71 -21.87 -10.98
CA ILE A 226 -5.62 -23.19 -11.61
C ILE A 226 -6.97 -23.60 -12.20
N VAL A 227 -8.05 -23.51 -11.42
CA VAL A 227 -9.41 -23.85 -11.86
C VAL A 227 -9.83 -22.95 -13.02
N ARG A 228 -9.62 -21.63 -12.93
CA ARG A 228 -9.90 -20.71 -14.05
C ARG A 228 -9.11 -21.10 -15.28
N ARG A 229 -7.80 -21.37 -15.16
CA ARG A 229 -6.98 -21.73 -16.33
C ARG A 229 -7.44 -23.01 -17.02
N GLN A 230 -7.94 -23.99 -16.28
CA GLN A 230 -8.45 -25.24 -16.85
C GLN A 230 -9.86 -25.10 -17.43
N LEU A 231 -10.72 -24.29 -16.78
CA LEU A 231 -12.12 -24.17 -17.17
C LEU A 231 -12.39 -23.05 -18.18
N ASP A 232 -11.57 -21.99 -18.25
CA ASP A 232 -11.76 -20.85 -19.16
C ASP A 232 -11.89 -21.28 -20.64
N PRO A 233 -11.05 -22.19 -21.19
CA PRO A 233 -11.16 -22.62 -22.58
C PRO A 233 -12.49 -23.32 -22.91
N ILE A 234 -13.04 -24.05 -21.93
CA ILE A 234 -14.27 -24.84 -22.07
C ILE A 234 -15.46 -24.21 -21.34
N TRP A 235 -15.34 -22.97 -20.86
CA TRP A 235 -16.33 -22.37 -19.96
C TRP A 235 -17.73 -22.31 -20.59
N HIS A 236 -17.78 -22.13 -21.90
CA HIS A 236 -19.03 -22.09 -22.66
C HIS A 236 -19.68 -23.47 -22.82
N THR A 237 -18.91 -24.56 -22.81
CA THR A 237 -19.44 -25.94 -22.94
C THR A 237 -19.87 -26.54 -21.60
N LEU A 238 -19.40 -25.98 -20.48
CA LEU A 238 -19.77 -26.44 -19.14
C LEU A 238 -21.26 -26.18 -18.84
N GLY A 239 -21.95 -27.23 -18.37
CA GLY A 239 -23.33 -27.18 -17.91
C GLY A 239 -23.52 -26.28 -16.67
N LYS A 240 -24.78 -25.89 -16.41
CA LYS A 240 -25.14 -25.01 -15.27
C LYS A 240 -24.68 -25.55 -13.92
N LYS A 241 -24.81 -26.88 -13.70
CA LYS A 241 -24.41 -27.55 -12.45
C LYS A 241 -22.92 -27.37 -12.14
N THR A 242 -22.04 -27.57 -13.13
CA THR A 242 -20.58 -27.40 -12.95
C THR A 242 -20.21 -25.95 -12.68
N LYS A 243 -20.82 -25.00 -13.39
CA LYS A 243 -20.62 -23.56 -13.14
C LYS A 243 -21.03 -23.17 -11.73
N GLN A 244 -22.14 -23.73 -11.23
CA GLN A 244 -22.59 -23.52 -9.86
C GLN A 244 -21.57 -24.06 -8.84
N LEU A 245 -21.09 -25.30 -9.01
CA LEU A 245 -20.09 -25.89 -8.11
C LEU A 245 -18.80 -25.06 -8.02
N VAL A 246 -18.33 -24.50 -9.14
CA VAL A 246 -17.15 -23.62 -9.16
C VAL A 246 -17.41 -22.32 -8.39
N SER A 247 -18.62 -21.75 -8.51
CA SER A 247 -19.03 -20.57 -7.75
C SER A 247 -19.15 -20.86 -6.25
N ASP A 248 -19.70 -22.02 -5.89
CA ASP A 248 -19.85 -22.45 -4.50
C ASP A 248 -18.48 -22.68 -3.86
N LEU A 249 -17.55 -23.34 -4.56
CA LEU A 249 -16.17 -23.54 -4.09
C LEU A 249 -15.47 -22.20 -3.83
N LYS A 250 -15.62 -21.23 -4.74
CA LYS A 250 -15.10 -19.87 -4.55
C LYS A 250 -15.70 -19.20 -3.31
N THR A 251 -17.00 -19.42 -3.06
CA THR A 251 -17.69 -18.86 -1.90
C THR A 251 -17.24 -19.51 -0.60
N LEU A 252 -17.09 -20.83 -0.56
CA LEU A 252 -16.55 -21.58 0.58
C LEU A 252 -15.13 -21.13 0.92
N ARG A 253 -14.27 -20.90 -0.09
CA ARG A 253 -12.92 -20.37 0.15
C ARG A 253 -12.96 -18.96 0.72
N LYS A 254 -13.81 -18.08 0.18
CA LYS A 254 -14.00 -16.75 0.77
C LYS A 254 -14.47 -16.84 2.22
N LEU A 255 -15.37 -17.76 2.55
CA LEU A 255 -15.81 -17.98 3.94
C LEU A 255 -14.65 -18.44 4.83
N LEU A 256 -13.77 -19.32 4.33
CA LEU A 256 -12.56 -19.72 5.04
C LEU A 256 -11.59 -18.54 5.25
N ASP A 257 -11.43 -17.69 4.24
CA ASP A 257 -10.65 -16.44 4.33
C ASP A 257 -11.29 -15.50 5.35
N TYR A 258 -12.62 -15.36 5.38
CA TYR A 258 -13.31 -14.55 6.40
C TYR A 258 -13.14 -15.13 7.80
N LEU A 259 -13.10 -16.46 7.97
CA LEU A 259 -12.88 -17.09 9.27
C LEU A 259 -11.45 -16.89 9.80
N SER A 260 -10.47 -16.76 8.90
CA SER A 260 -9.05 -16.66 9.26
C SER A 260 -8.50 -15.23 9.22
N ALA A 261 -9.08 -14.34 8.41
CA ALA A 261 -8.46 -13.10 8.01
C ALA A 261 -9.43 -11.89 7.99
N SER A 262 -10.57 -11.94 8.69
CA SER A 262 -11.53 -10.81 8.73
C SER A 262 -11.00 -9.52 9.38
N ASP A 263 -9.68 -9.37 9.56
CA ASP A 263 -9.09 -8.08 9.90
C ASP A 263 -7.82 -7.79 9.07
N ILE A 264 -6.83 -8.68 8.95
CA ILE A 264 -5.52 -8.31 8.40
C ILE A 264 -5.46 -8.47 6.86
N GLY A 265 -5.73 -7.39 6.13
CA GLY A 265 -5.46 -7.34 4.68
C GLY A 265 -3.97 -7.52 4.35
N ASP A 266 -3.65 -8.20 3.24
CA ASP A 266 -2.28 -8.44 2.77
C ASP A 266 -1.47 -7.15 2.49
N ASP A 267 -2.15 -6.01 2.32
CA ASP A 267 -1.55 -4.72 1.97
C ASP A 267 -1.78 -3.65 3.05
N VAL A 268 -0.69 -2.99 3.45
CA VAL A 268 -0.71 -1.78 4.29
C VAL A 268 -1.35 -0.65 3.48
N THR A 269 -2.59 -0.26 3.83
CA THR A 269 -3.31 0.85 3.18
C THR A 269 -3.58 1.97 4.18
N PRO A 270 -3.49 3.25 3.78
CA PRO A 270 -3.70 4.38 4.69
C PRO A 270 -5.13 4.44 5.25
N ASN A 271 -6.08 3.73 4.63
CA ASN A 271 -7.47 3.65 5.07
C ASN A 271 -7.75 2.44 5.98
N SER A 272 -6.82 1.48 6.08
CA SER A 272 -6.98 0.31 6.95
C SER A 272 -6.79 0.68 8.41
N ILE A 273 -7.75 0.30 9.25
CA ILE A 273 -7.72 0.51 10.70
C ILE A 273 -6.48 -0.16 11.30
N ILE A 274 -6.10 -1.33 10.79
CA ILE A 274 -4.95 -2.09 11.28
C ILE A 274 -3.64 -1.39 10.95
N SER A 275 -3.50 -0.88 9.72
CA SER A 275 -2.32 -0.10 9.35
C SER A 275 -2.16 1.14 10.24
N LYS A 276 -3.28 1.80 10.59
CA LYS A 276 -3.28 2.93 11.53
C LYS A 276 -2.93 2.50 12.95
N LEU A 277 -3.49 1.39 13.45
CA LEU A 277 -3.18 0.83 14.77
C LEU A 277 -1.71 0.41 14.87
N SER A 278 -1.16 -0.24 13.85
CA SER A 278 0.26 -0.61 13.79
C SER A 278 1.16 0.63 13.80
N LEU A 279 0.81 1.67 13.04
CA LEU A 279 1.56 2.93 13.02
C LEU A 279 1.50 3.63 14.38
N LEU A 280 0.36 3.57 15.06
CA LEU A 280 0.16 4.11 16.40
C LEU A 280 0.98 3.34 17.44
N ALA A 281 1.02 2.01 17.36
CA ALA A 281 1.86 1.16 18.23
C ALA A 281 3.36 1.41 18.00
N LEU A 282 3.79 1.66 16.76
CA LEU A 282 5.18 2.01 16.42
C LEU A 282 5.58 3.38 16.97
N HIS A 283 4.67 4.37 16.93
CA HIS A 283 4.97 5.73 17.37
C HIS A 283 4.98 5.88 18.91
N PHE A 284 4.24 5.02 19.64
CA PHE A 284 4.14 5.07 21.10
C PHE A 284 4.56 3.74 21.74
N PRO A 285 5.87 3.51 21.98
CA PRO A 285 6.38 2.23 22.50
C PRO A 285 5.85 1.85 23.89
N ARG A 286 5.41 2.84 24.68
CA ARG A 286 4.84 2.62 26.01
C ARG A 286 3.34 2.32 25.98
N LEU A 287 2.70 2.44 24.83
CA LEU A 287 1.28 2.19 24.70
C LEU A 287 1.01 0.69 24.80
N ARG A 288 0.12 0.31 25.71
CA ARG A 288 -0.36 -1.06 25.87
C ARG A 288 -1.82 -1.10 25.45
N ILE A 289 -2.14 -2.01 24.54
CA ILE A 289 -3.51 -2.22 24.05
C ILE A 289 -4.05 -3.47 24.72
N ILE A 290 -5.17 -3.33 25.42
CA ILE A 290 -5.89 -4.45 26.04
C ILE A 290 -7.15 -4.69 25.21
N TRP A 291 -7.28 -5.90 24.67
CA TRP A 291 -8.47 -6.34 23.95
C TRP A 291 -9.29 -7.24 24.86
N SER A 292 -10.55 -6.90 25.10
CA SER A 292 -11.49 -7.75 25.84
C SER A 292 -12.61 -8.23 24.93
N ARG A 293 -13.04 -9.48 25.14
CA ARG A 293 -14.07 -10.16 24.34
C ARG A 293 -15.50 -9.89 24.81
N SER A 294 -15.67 -9.27 25.98
CA SER A 294 -16.96 -8.93 26.59
C SER A 294 -16.74 -8.04 27.81
N LEU A 295 -17.82 -7.39 28.30
CA LEU A 295 -17.80 -6.58 29.53
C LEU A 295 -17.38 -7.39 30.77
N HIS A 296 -17.78 -8.67 30.86
CA HIS A 296 -17.39 -9.57 31.94
C HIS A 296 -15.89 -9.84 31.92
N ALA A 297 -15.33 -10.11 30.74
CA ALA A 297 -13.89 -10.28 30.57
C ALA A 297 -13.13 -8.99 30.90
N THR A 298 -13.68 -7.81 30.55
CA THR A 298 -13.11 -6.53 30.97
C THR A 298 -13.04 -6.42 32.49
N ALA A 299 -14.10 -6.80 33.21
CA ALA A 299 -14.14 -6.76 34.67
C ALA A 299 -13.11 -7.72 35.31
N GLU A 300 -12.98 -8.94 34.80
CA GLU A 300 -11.95 -9.89 35.24
C GLU A 300 -10.53 -9.36 34.98
N ILE A 301 -10.29 -8.81 33.79
CA ILE A 301 -9.00 -8.19 33.45
C ILE A 301 -8.70 -7.03 34.42
N PHE A 302 -9.66 -6.14 34.67
CA PHE A 302 -9.48 -5.04 35.61
C PHE A 302 -9.22 -5.51 37.03
N ALA A 303 -9.94 -6.53 37.52
CA ALA A 303 -9.68 -7.12 38.84
C ALA A 303 -8.27 -7.71 38.92
N SER A 304 -7.83 -8.43 37.88
CA SER A 304 -6.47 -9.01 37.83
C SER A 304 -5.36 -7.95 37.79
N LEU A 305 -5.59 -6.84 37.08
CA LEU A 305 -4.64 -5.73 36.98
C LEU A 305 -4.55 -4.92 38.28
N LYS A 306 -5.64 -4.86 39.05
CA LYS A 306 -5.69 -4.17 40.35
C LYS A 306 -5.11 -4.99 41.50
N ALA A 307 -5.06 -6.31 41.42
CA ALA A 307 -4.76 -7.20 42.55
C ALA A 307 -3.43 -6.92 43.30
N ASN A 308 -2.46 -6.22 42.66
CA ASN A 308 -1.16 -5.86 43.25
C ASN A 308 -0.81 -4.37 43.04
N GLN A 309 -1.81 -3.50 42.96
CA GLN A 309 -1.61 -2.05 42.76
C GLN A 309 -2.33 -1.27 43.87
N ASP A 310 -1.76 -0.13 44.25
CA ASP A 310 -2.40 0.78 45.19
C ASP A 310 -3.67 1.40 44.59
N GLU A 311 -4.65 1.69 45.43
CA GLU A 311 -5.87 2.38 45.01
C GLU A 311 -5.54 3.81 44.50
N PRO A 312 -6.18 4.27 43.41
CA PRO A 312 -5.94 5.59 42.86
C PRO A 312 -6.44 6.70 43.80
N ASP A 313 -5.63 7.73 43.97
CA ASP A 313 -5.94 8.90 44.80
C ASP A 313 -6.86 9.87 44.05
N GLU A 314 -8.10 9.99 44.52
CA GLU A 314 -9.17 10.82 43.94
C GLU A 314 -8.73 12.29 43.80
N THR A 315 -8.02 12.82 44.81
CA THR A 315 -7.61 14.23 44.83
C THR A 315 -6.52 14.54 43.80
N LYS A 316 -5.67 13.56 43.46
CA LYS A 316 -4.67 13.69 42.38
C LYS A 316 -5.33 13.52 41.01
N ALA A 317 -6.25 12.56 40.88
CA ALA A 317 -6.95 12.30 39.63
C ALA A 317 -7.73 13.53 39.12
N ILE A 318 -8.41 14.25 40.03
CA ILE A 318 -9.16 15.47 39.69
C ILE A 318 -8.24 16.60 39.19
N ARG A 319 -7.01 16.69 39.72
CA ARG A 319 -6.05 17.74 39.33
C ARG A 319 -5.40 17.48 37.98
N VAL A 320 -5.30 16.21 37.54
CA VAL A 320 -4.66 15.83 36.28
C VAL A 320 -5.64 16.06 35.11
N GLY A 321 -5.43 17.13 34.34
CA GLY A 321 -6.22 17.45 33.14
C GLY A 321 -6.81 18.86 33.10
N VAL A 322 -6.72 19.61 34.20
CA VAL A 322 -7.05 21.04 34.22
C VAL A 322 -5.83 21.81 33.68
N PRO A 323 -5.94 22.56 32.57
CA PRO A 323 -4.86 23.42 32.09
C PRO A 323 -4.73 24.62 33.03
N SER A 324 -3.91 24.48 34.07
CA SER A 324 -3.44 25.61 34.86
C SER A 324 -2.14 26.10 34.24
N GLU A 325 -2.18 27.28 33.61
CA GLU A 325 -0.99 27.93 33.00
C GLU A 325 0.04 28.37 34.05
N GLU A 326 -0.34 28.40 35.33
CA GLU A 326 0.53 28.69 36.47
C GLU A 326 0.13 27.76 37.61
N GLY A 327 1.11 27.27 38.38
CA GLY A 327 0.97 26.14 39.31
C GLY A 327 -0.27 26.14 40.23
N ILE A 328 -0.69 24.93 40.60
CA ILE A 328 -1.70 24.54 41.61
C ILE A 328 -2.23 25.72 42.43
N VAL A 329 -3.32 26.36 41.97
CA VAL A 329 -4.09 27.27 42.82
C VAL A 329 -5.05 26.41 43.62
N GLU A 330 -4.76 26.21 44.91
CA GLU A 330 -5.72 25.68 45.87
C GLU A 330 -6.90 26.66 45.95
N ASN A 331 -8.13 26.18 45.66
CA ASN A 331 -9.40 26.92 45.63
C ASN A 331 -9.75 27.68 44.33
N ASP A 332 -9.46 27.15 43.14
CA ASP A 332 -10.01 27.73 41.91
C ASP A 332 -11.51 27.36 41.72
N VAL A 333 -12.39 28.15 42.34
CA VAL A 333 -13.87 28.05 42.23
C VAL A 333 -14.39 28.59 40.88
N ARG A 334 -13.50 28.87 39.91
CA ARG A 334 -13.85 29.61 38.68
C ARG A 334 -14.46 28.76 37.56
N ALA A 335 -14.68 27.47 37.79
CA ALA A 335 -15.29 26.57 36.79
C ALA A 335 -16.82 26.62 36.75
N GLU A 336 -17.51 27.20 37.74
CA GLU A 336 -18.94 26.91 37.94
C GLU A 336 -19.94 27.84 37.24
N ASN A 337 -19.54 29.00 36.70
CA ASN A 337 -20.52 30.00 36.23
C ASN A 337 -20.49 30.36 34.73
N TYR A 338 -19.75 29.62 33.90
CA TYR A 338 -19.77 29.86 32.45
C TYR A 338 -20.47 28.73 31.71
N ASN A 339 -21.37 29.10 30.80
CA ASN A 339 -22.01 28.15 29.90
C ASN A 339 -20.94 27.46 29.06
N THR A 340 -20.62 26.21 29.39
CA THR A 340 -19.61 25.38 28.71
C THR A 340 -19.84 25.33 27.20
N SER A 341 -21.10 25.29 26.78
CA SER A 341 -21.50 25.30 25.37
C SER A 341 -21.07 26.60 24.67
N ALA A 342 -21.18 27.74 25.34
CA ALA A 342 -20.79 29.04 24.79
C ALA A 342 -19.25 29.16 24.70
N VAL A 343 -18.52 28.67 25.72
CA VAL A 343 -17.05 28.63 25.72
C VAL A 343 -16.53 27.73 24.61
N GLU A 344 -17.12 26.55 24.43
CA GLU A 344 -16.71 25.62 23.38
C GLU A 344 -17.04 26.18 21.99
N PHE A 345 -18.17 26.88 21.83
CA PHE A 345 -18.51 27.57 20.59
C PHE A 345 -17.50 28.68 20.27
N LEU A 346 -17.15 29.52 21.26
CA LEU A 346 -16.15 30.58 21.09
C LEU A 346 -14.78 30.01 20.71
N ARG A 347 -14.31 28.95 21.37
CA ARG A 347 -13.03 28.28 21.05
C ARG A 347 -12.97 27.69 19.65
N ARG A 348 -14.12 27.41 19.02
CA ARG A 348 -14.19 26.92 17.63
C ARG A 348 -14.15 28.05 16.59
N LEU A 349 -14.30 29.30 17.00
CA LEU A 349 -14.23 30.43 16.09
C LEU A 349 -12.76 30.71 15.70
N PRO A 350 -12.47 30.93 14.40
CA PRO A 350 -11.12 31.18 13.95
C PRO A 350 -10.54 32.46 14.57
N GLY A 351 -9.40 32.33 15.24
CA GLY A 351 -8.71 33.43 15.92
C GLY A 351 -8.98 33.53 17.42
N VAL A 352 -9.89 32.72 17.97
CA VAL A 352 -10.07 32.58 19.42
C VAL A 352 -9.08 31.54 19.95
N THR A 353 -8.27 31.94 20.93
CA THR A 353 -7.27 31.13 21.62
C THR A 353 -7.64 30.96 23.08
N ASP A 354 -7.03 29.98 23.76
CA ASP A 354 -7.25 29.77 25.20
C ASP A 354 -6.87 30.98 26.06
N SER A 355 -5.98 31.83 25.56
CA SER A 355 -5.59 33.08 26.22
C SER A 355 -6.60 34.23 26.04
N ASN A 356 -7.37 34.24 24.95
CA ASN A 356 -8.23 35.40 24.62
C ASN A 356 -9.73 35.17 24.85
N TYR A 357 -10.21 33.92 24.92
CA TYR A 357 -11.65 33.64 25.00
C TYR A 357 -12.32 34.27 26.23
N ARG A 358 -11.60 34.36 27.36
CA ARG A 358 -12.12 34.98 28.59
C ARG A 358 -12.34 36.47 28.41
N ALA A 359 -11.35 37.17 27.85
CA ALA A 359 -11.45 38.60 27.57
C ALA A 359 -12.57 38.90 26.54
N ILE A 360 -12.81 37.99 25.60
CA ILE A 360 -13.93 38.07 24.64
C ILE A 360 -15.29 37.88 25.34
N MET A 361 -15.40 36.94 26.30
CA MET A 361 -16.63 36.76 27.08
C MET A 361 -16.95 37.94 27.98
N ASP A 362 -15.94 38.54 28.61
CA ASP A 362 -16.13 39.65 29.55
C ASP A 362 -16.52 40.96 28.84
N GLY A 363 -16.62 40.97 27.51
CA GLY A 363 -17.19 42.08 26.72
C GLY A 363 -16.34 43.37 26.75
N LEU A 364 -15.12 43.31 27.26
CA LEU A 364 -14.29 44.47 27.55
C LEU A 364 -13.29 44.75 26.42
N GLY A 365 -13.72 45.48 25.39
CA GLY A 365 -12.81 46.18 24.48
C GLY A 365 -13.06 45.97 22.98
N LYS A 366 -12.26 46.65 22.16
CA LYS A 366 -12.30 46.48 20.70
C LYS A 366 -11.79 45.07 20.37
N LEU A 367 -12.53 44.32 19.54
CA LEU A 367 -12.17 42.96 19.09
C LEU A 367 -10.70 42.82 18.62
N ALA A 368 -10.12 43.87 18.04
CA ALA A 368 -8.72 43.88 17.60
C ALA A 368 -7.71 43.79 18.75
N GLU A 369 -8.00 44.42 19.89
CA GLU A 369 -7.17 44.36 21.10
C GLU A 369 -7.38 43.04 21.83
N LEU A 370 -8.64 42.61 21.92
CA LEU A 370 -9.04 41.37 22.59
C LEU A 370 -8.44 40.12 21.93
N MET A 371 -8.30 40.09 20.61
CA MET A 371 -7.83 38.90 19.89
C MET A 371 -6.30 38.82 19.73
N GLY A 372 -5.53 39.67 20.40
CA GLY A 372 -4.06 39.63 20.36
C GLY A 372 -3.44 39.97 19.00
N GLY A 373 -4.19 40.64 18.11
CA GLY A 373 -3.67 41.12 16.84
C GLY A 373 -4.73 41.33 15.75
N HIS A 374 -4.48 42.31 14.87
CA HIS A 374 -5.36 42.64 13.75
C HIS A 374 -5.64 41.47 12.80
N LYS A 375 -4.70 40.52 12.67
CA LYS A 375 -4.86 39.37 11.78
C LYS A 375 -5.98 38.45 12.27
N ALA A 376 -5.94 38.07 13.54
CA ALA A 376 -6.95 37.18 14.11
C ALA A 376 -8.34 37.84 14.06
N ALA A 377 -8.42 39.12 14.42
CA ALA A 377 -9.68 39.89 14.36
C ALA A 377 -10.23 40.03 12.94
N ARG A 378 -9.37 40.21 11.92
CA ARG A 378 -9.80 40.17 10.52
C ARG A 378 -10.30 38.79 10.12
N THR A 379 -9.59 37.72 10.48
CA THR A 379 -10.04 36.35 10.15
C THR A 379 -11.41 36.04 10.76
N LEU A 380 -11.64 36.43 12.02
CA LEU A 380 -12.95 36.26 12.65
C LEU A 380 -14.01 37.10 11.97
N ARG A 381 -13.70 38.36 11.64
CA ARG A 381 -14.63 39.24 10.92
C ARG A 381 -14.98 38.69 9.55
N ASP A 382 -13.99 38.26 8.78
CA ASP A 382 -14.18 37.68 7.45
C ASP A 382 -15.00 36.38 7.53
N PHE A 383 -14.84 35.60 8.60
CA PHE A 383 -15.64 34.40 8.86
C PHE A 383 -17.10 34.72 9.22
N LEU A 384 -17.33 35.73 10.06
CA LEU A 384 -18.68 36.16 10.46
C LEU A 384 -19.43 36.86 9.32
N ASP A 385 -18.72 37.62 8.49
CA ASP A 385 -19.27 38.36 7.34
C ASP A 385 -19.31 37.50 6.05
N ALA A 386 -18.82 36.26 6.07
CA ALA A 386 -18.82 35.37 4.91
C ALA A 386 -20.26 35.04 4.47
N LYS A 387 -20.65 35.53 3.28
CA LYS A 387 -21.90 35.10 2.64
C LYS A 387 -21.83 33.60 2.32
N TYR A 388 -22.84 32.85 2.74
CA TYR A 388 -23.02 31.45 2.34
C TYR A 388 -23.01 31.36 0.80
N PRO A 389 -22.17 30.51 0.18
CA PRO A 389 -22.31 30.22 -1.23
C PRO A 389 -23.63 29.45 -1.42
N THR A 390 -24.63 30.08 -2.02
CA THR A 390 -25.83 29.36 -2.50
C THR A 390 -25.38 28.41 -3.59
N LEU A 391 -25.41 27.11 -3.32
CA LEU A 391 -25.25 26.06 -4.32
C LEU A 391 -26.38 26.24 -5.35
N LEU A 392 -26.01 26.66 -6.56
CA LEU A 392 -26.82 26.46 -7.76
C LEU A 392 -26.60 25.05 -8.30
#